data_AF-A0AAW9L3T1-F1
#
_entry.id   AF-A0AAW9L3T1-F1
#
_cell.length_a   1.000
_cell.length_b   1.000
_cell.length_c   1.000
_cell.angle_alpha   90.00
_cell.angle_beta   90.00
_cell.angle_gamma   90.00
#
_symmetry.space_group_name_H-M   'P 1'
#
loop_
_entity.id
_entity.type
_entity.pdbx_description
1 polymer ?
#
loop_
_entity_poly.entity_id
_entity_poly.type
_entity_poly.pdbx_seq_one_letter_code
_entity_poly.pdbx_strand_id
1 'polypeptide(L)'
;MTEDRSVPGPVRVLALASVALLLGSSLRVLYRIVDVSGDPSQLVLTVGVTLVAATAVARYVGPRLAVVLGLVLLGGGLSWHLQQLPNDPTLGYLLADTAAYMTGKSVLEILNADLWALGFAPAPVFVAWYAAVRRRYDIAVASGGAALGFLVLSGDAGTVTALLGVVGAAAALGLGDLDRTGGDLFAAERVAVVLALMVVVALSVSLVPGGAAQTFDPSFDYPGSESSTDEPTARNLETSLVSNSNSVQLQGAISLSSKKRFTVRASEQTYWRVGAYDRYTGDGWLRTGETRAYDGRLRSPAGETRTITQEFTLEGPLRAVPAAWKPTAVSGDVANRTRITSLGGFRPTSQLTAGTNYTVRSEVLDADPRTLRQSGTNYSDRIEDRYLQVPASTPDRVGTLAANVTADAETPYDKAAQVERYLETQKNYSLDVTRPEGDVADAFLYEMDAGYCTYFASTMVVMLRTQGVPARVAVGYTPGEQVDENEYLVRGLQSHMWVEVYFPEQGWVRFDPTPAGPRRAAENAEVQSTTLSNETNTPIPGQIAANNATTPTPRETEPNATTAGSDVQRTPRMATPYSDDEAFDPSKGRGSRSASSSSWVR
;
A
#
# COMPACT_ATOMS: atom_id res chain seq x y z
N MET A 1 -43.06 -45.08 -15.70
CA MET A 1 -41.84 -44.42 -16.20
C MET A 1 -40.99 -44.06 -15.02
N THR A 2 -39.70 -44.42 -15.02
CA THR A 2 -38.72 -43.96 -14.04
C THR A 2 -38.04 -42.72 -14.62
N GLU A 3 -38.41 -41.53 -14.13
CA GLU A 3 -37.67 -40.31 -14.45
C GLU A 3 -36.24 -40.43 -13.89
N ASP A 4 -35.26 -40.12 -14.73
CA ASP A 4 -33.86 -40.12 -14.33
C ASP A 4 -33.57 -38.90 -13.44
N ARG A 5 -33.56 -39.13 -12.13
CA ARG A 5 -33.30 -38.11 -11.10
C ARG A 5 -31.82 -37.72 -10.96
N SER A 6 -30.96 -38.09 -11.90
CA SER A 6 -29.53 -37.71 -11.87
C SER A 6 -29.28 -36.23 -12.15
N VAL A 7 -30.07 -35.60 -13.04
CA VAL A 7 -29.86 -34.22 -13.47
C VAL A 7 -30.64 -33.22 -12.59
N PRO A 8 -30.00 -32.17 -12.03
CA PRO A 8 -30.71 -31.09 -11.36
C PRO A 8 -31.57 -30.27 -12.35
N GLY A 9 -32.83 -29.99 -11.99
CA GLY A 9 -33.66 -29.06 -12.76
C GLY A 9 -33.03 -27.65 -12.84
N PRO A 10 -33.31 -26.86 -13.89
CA PRO A 10 -32.54 -25.65 -14.21
C PRO A 10 -32.55 -24.61 -13.09
N VAL A 11 -33.68 -24.43 -12.40
CA VAL A 11 -33.80 -23.52 -11.25
C VAL A 11 -32.85 -23.93 -10.11
N ARG A 12 -32.63 -25.23 -9.89
CA ARG A 12 -31.66 -25.74 -8.89
C ARG A 12 -30.22 -25.41 -9.27
N VAL A 13 -29.89 -25.51 -10.56
CA VAL A 13 -28.56 -25.14 -11.07
C VAL A 13 -28.30 -23.65 -10.84
N LEU A 14 -29.28 -22.79 -11.16
CA LEU A 14 -29.20 -21.35 -10.92
C LEU A 14 -29.07 -21.03 -9.42
N ALA A 15 -29.87 -21.65 -8.54
CA ALA A 15 -29.80 -21.44 -7.10
C ALA A 15 -28.45 -21.90 -6.49
N LEU A 16 -27.87 -23.01 -6.98
CA LEU A 16 -26.53 -23.45 -6.60
C LEU A 16 -25.45 -22.48 -7.11
N ALA A 17 -25.58 -21.98 -8.34
CA ALA A 17 -24.67 -20.97 -8.90
C ALA A 17 -24.73 -19.64 -8.13
N SER A 18 -25.90 -19.24 -7.62
CA SER A 18 -26.04 -18.06 -6.75
C SER A 18 -25.30 -18.21 -5.41
N VAL A 19 -25.34 -19.40 -4.78
CA VAL A 19 -24.51 -19.68 -3.59
C VAL A 19 -23.03 -19.71 -3.95
N ALA A 20 -22.66 -20.27 -5.11
CA ALA A 20 -21.28 -20.25 -5.60
C ALA A 20 -20.78 -18.82 -5.86
N LEU A 21 -21.63 -17.90 -6.33
CA LEU A 21 -21.30 -16.48 -6.48
C LEU A 21 -21.06 -15.81 -5.11
N LEU A 22 -21.93 -16.04 -4.12
CA LEU A 22 -21.76 -15.54 -2.75
C LEU A 22 -20.45 -16.04 -2.10
N LEU A 23 -20.16 -17.34 -2.22
CA LEU A 23 -18.90 -17.91 -1.73
C LEU A 23 -17.71 -17.38 -2.53
N GLY A 24 -17.81 -17.31 -3.86
CA GLY A 24 -16.78 -16.75 -4.74
C GLY A 24 -16.41 -15.30 -4.41
N SER A 25 -17.38 -14.49 -3.99
CA SER A 25 -17.12 -13.13 -3.52
C SER A 25 -16.26 -13.11 -2.25
N SER A 26 -16.58 -13.92 -1.24
CA SER A 26 -15.76 -14.03 -0.03
C SER A 26 -14.38 -14.62 -0.34
N LEU A 27 -14.35 -15.68 -1.16
CA LEU A 27 -13.13 -16.38 -1.55
C LEU A 27 -12.17 -15.52 -2.39
N ARG A 28 -12.67 -14.57 -3.18
CA ARG A 28 -11.83 -13.59 -3.91
C ARG A 28 -11.03 -12.71 -2.95
N VAL A 29 -11.60 -12.33 -1.80
CA VAL A 29 -10.93 -11.52 -0.78
C VAL A 29 -9.89 -12.37 -0.04
N LEU A 30 -10.26 -13.58 0.37
CA LEU A 30 -9.34 -14.53 0.99
C LEU A 30 -8.20 -14.91 0.04
N TYR A 31 -8.46 -15.02 -1.27
CA TYR A 31 -7.41 -15.20 -2.28
C TYR A 31 -6.44 -14.02 -2.28
N ARG A 32 -6.92 -12.77 -2.34
CA ARG A 32 -6.03 -11.59 -2.25
C ARG A 32 -5.22 -11.57 -0.95
N ILE A 33 -5.82 -11.98 0.17
CA ILE A 33 -5.13 -12.06 1.46
C ILE A 33 -3.97 -13.05 1.40
N VAL A 34 -4.22 -14.29 0.94
CA VAL A 34 -3.18 -15.32 0.84
C VAL A 34 -2.16 -14.98 -0.25
N ASP A 35 -2.58 -14.51 -1.42
CA ASP A 35 -1.71 -14.07 -2.53
C ASP A 35 -0.68 -13.02 -2.07
N VAL A 36 -1.08 -12.08 -1.22
CA VAL A 36 -0.19 -11.06 -0.63
C VAL A 36 0.69 -11.61 0.51
N SER A 37 0.31 -12.70 1.20
CA SER A 37 0.97 -13.13 2.44
C SER A 37 1.54 -14.55 2.48
N GLY A 38 1.38 -15.33 1.42
CA GLY A 38 1.84 -16.72 1.30
C GLY A 38 1.49 -17.32 -0.06
N ASP A 39 1.25 -18.63 -0.13
CA ASP A 39 0.93 -19.35 -1.37
C ASP A 39 -0.60 -19.53 -1.58
N PRO A 40 -1.22 -18.86 -2.57
CA PRO A 40 -2.65 -18.99 -2.84
C PRO A 40 -3.06 -20.38 -3.34
N SER A 41 -2.13 -21.23 -3.81
CA SER A 41 -2.44 -22.61 -4.22
C SER A 41 -3.00 -23.44 -3.06
N GLN A 42 -2.52 -23.19 -1.83
CA GLN A 42 -2.97 -23.87 -0.62
C GLN A 42 -4.43 -23.54 -0.30
N LEU A 43 -4.86 -22.29 -0.55
CA LEU A 43 -6.25 -21.87 -0.37
C LEU A 43 -7.15 -22.58 -1.38
N VAL A 44 -6.75 -22.62 -2.66
CA VAL A 44 -7.51 -23.31 -3.72
C VAL A 44 -7.66 -24.81 -3.41
N LEU A 45 -6.59 -25.47 -2.97
CA LEU A 45 -6.60 -26.87 -2.53
C LEU A 45 -7.58 -27.06 -1.34
N THR A 46 -7.42 -26.25 -0.29
CA THR A 46 -8.22 -26.32 0.94
C THR A 46 -9.71 -26.14 0.65
N VAL A 47 -10.06 -25.16 -0.17
CA VAL A 47 -11.44 -24.90 -0.60
C VAL A 47 -11.99 -26.05 -1.46
N GLY A 48 -11.21 -26.58 -2.40
CA GLY A 48 -11.59 -27.73 -3.21
C GLY A 48 -11.90 -28.98 -2.37
N VAL A 49 -11.01 -29.33 -1.43
CA VAL A 49 -11.20 -30.43 -0.47
C VAL A 49 -12.45 -30.17 0.38
N THR A 50 -12.66 -28.93 0.84
CA THR A 50 -13.83 -28.54 1.65
C THR A 50 -15.15 -28.72 0.88
N LEU A 51 -15.21 -28.31 -0.39
CA LEU A 51 -16.40 -28.47 -1.23
C LEU A 51 -16.72 -29.94 -1.49
N VAL A 52 -15.70 -30.78 -1.74
CA VAL A 52 -15.86 -32.24 -1.89
C VAL A 52 -16.36 -32.86 -0.59
N ALA A 53 -15.74 -32.52 0.55
CA ALA A 53 -16.15 -33.01 1.87
C ALA A 53 -17.59 -32.61 2.21
N ALA A 54 -17.97 -31.35 2.01
CA ALA A 54 -19.34 -30.87 2.20
C ALA A 54 -20.35 -31.63 1.32
N THR A 55 -20.00 -31.91 0.06
CA THR A 55 -20.85 -32.66 -0.89
C THR A 55 -21.02 -34.13 -0.49
N ALA A 56 -19.96 -34.76 0.04
CA ALA A 56 -20.02 -36.14 0.54
C ALA A 56 -20.82 -36.22 1.86
N VAL A 57 -20.50 -35.35 2.81
CA VAL A 57 -21.17 -35.26 4.13
C VAL A 57 -22.66 -34.92 4.00
N ALA A 58 -23.03 -34.13 2.98
CA ALA A 58 -24.42 -33.83 2.64
C ALA A 58 -25.28 -35.08 2.38
N ARG A 59 -24.72 -36.24 2.05
CA ARG A 59 -25.48 -37.49 1.85
C ARG A 59 -25.88 -38.18 3.16
N TYR A 60 -25.09 -38.02 4.23
CA TYR A 60 -25.18 -38.88 5.42
C TYR A 60 -25.50 -38.11 6.72
N VAL A 61 -25.12 -36.84 6.82
CA VAL A 61 -25.20 -36.08 8.08
C VAL A 61 -26.51 -35.27 8.20
N GLY A 62 -26.94 -35.04 9.44
CA GLY A 62 -28.06 -34.17 9.79
C GLY A 62 -27.64 -32.70 9.91
N PRO A 63 -28.45 -31.70 9.47
CA PRO A 63 -28.01 -30.30 9.41
C PRO A 63 -27.51 -29.67 10.71
N ARG A 64 -27.99 -30.11 11.89
CA ARG A 64 -27.47 -29.63 13.19
C ARG A 64 -25.99 -30.00 13.37
N LEU A 65 -25.63 -31.24 13.06
CA LEU A 65 -24.26 -31.74 13.15
C LEU A 65 -23.35 -31.08 12.09
N ALA A 66 -23.87 -30.77 10.90
CA ALA A 66 -23.09 -30.04 9.90
C ALA A 66 -22.72 -28.61 10.34
N VAL A 67 -23.61 -27.89 11.05
CA VAL A 67 -23.28 -26.59 11.66
C VAL A 67 -22.22 -26.75 12.76
N VAL A 68 -22.34 -27.78 13.62
CA VAL A 68 -21.32 -28.09 14.64
C VAL A 68 -19.97 -28.41 13.99
N LEU A 69 -19.93 -29.20 12.91
CA LEU A 69 -18.70 -29.46 12.15
C LEU A 69 -18.10 -28.18 11.57
N GLY A 70 -18.91 -27.25 11.06
CA GLY A 70 -18.44 -25.92 10.63
C GLY A 70 -17.82 -25.10 11.76
N LEU A 71 -18.43 -25.10 12.95
CA LEU A 71 -17.88 -24.43 14.13
C LEU A 71 -16.58 -25.08 14.64
N VAL A 72 -16.47 -26.41 14.54
CA VAL A 72 -15.24 -27.16 14.85
C VAL A 72 -14.14 -26.87 13.84
N LEU A 73 -14.46 -26.76 12.54
CA LEU A 73 -13.50 -26.33 11.51
C LEU A 73 -12.97 -24.92 11.79
N LEU A 74 -13.87 -23.97 12.09
CA LEU A 74 -13.49 -22.58 12.40
C LEU A 74 -12.63 -22.51 13.68
N GLY A 75 -13.08 -23.16 14.75
CA GLY A 75 -12.35 -23.19 16.03
C GLY A 75 -10.98 -23.86 15.91
N GLY A 76 -10.89 -24.96 15.17
CA GLY A 76 -9.64 -25.66 14.90
C GLY A 76 -8.67 -24.85 14.04
N GLY A 77 -9.15 -24.28 12.93
CA GLY A 77 -8.34 -23.45 12.03
C GLY A 77 -7.79 -22.19 12.70
N LEU A 78 -8.64 -21.47 13.46
CA LEU A 78 -8.20 -20.33 14.25
C LEU A 78 -7.23 -20.75 15.37
N SER A 79 -7.50 -21.86 16.08
CA SER A 79 -6.58 -22.35 17.13
C SER A 79 -5.20 -22.71 16.57
N TRP A 80 -5.12 -23.28 15.37
CA TRP A 80 -3.86 -23.55 14.68
C TRP A 80 -3.12 -22.28 14.31
N HIS A 81 -3.80 -21.27 13.75
CA HIS A 81 -3.20 -19.95 13.50
C HIS A 81 -2.64 -19.32 14.79
N LEU A 82 -3.36 -19.41 15.92
CA LEU A 82 -2.87 -18.87 17.19
C LEU A 82 -1.63 -19.60 17.73
N GLN A 83 -1.49 -20.90 17.49
CA GLN A 83 -0.28 -21.68 17.84
C GLN A 83 0.94 -21.31 16.97
N GLN A 84 0.72 -20.66 15.82
CA GLN A 84 1.76 -20.18 14.91
C GLN A 84 2.18 -18.72 15.22
N LEU A 85 1.58 -18.06 16.23
CA LEU A 85 1.94 -16.69 16.61
C LEU A 85 3.15 -16.68 17.58
N PRO A 86 4.11 -15.73 17.44
CA PRO A 86 5.34 -15.73 18.26
C PRO A 86 5.20 -15.46 19.77
N ASN A 87 3.98 -15.27 20.31
CA ASN A 87 3.71 -15.13 21.73
C ASN A 87 2.31 -15.69 22.03
N ASP A 88 2.11 -16.36 23.17
CA ASP A 88 0.79 -16.79 23.64
C ASP A 88 -0.16 -15.59 23.84
N PRO A 89 -1.24 -15.45 23.04
CA PRO A 89 -2.17 -14.33 23.18
C PRO A 89 -3.18 -14.61 24.30
N THR A 90 -3.40 -13.64 25.19
CA THR A 90 -4.39 -13.81 26.26
C THR A 90 -5.82 -13.75 25.70
N LEU A 91 -6.77 -14.45 26.35
CA LEU A 91 -8.14 -14.57 25.84
C LEU A 91 -8.84 -13.20 25.64
N GLY A 92 -8.54 -12.22 26.49
CA GLY A 92 -9.06 -10.85 26.36
C GLY A 92 -8.47 -10.07 25.18
N TYR A 93 -7.21 -10.34 24.84
CA TYR A 93 -6.53 -9.75 23.67
C TYR A 93 -7.17 -10.25 22.37
N LEU A 94 -7.45 -11.55 22.26
CA LEU A 94 -8.14 -12.16 21.11
C LEU A 94 -9.54 -11.57 20.85
N LEU A 95 -10.29 -11.29 21.92
CA LEU A 95 -11.62 -10.67 21.83
C LEU A 95 -11.54 -9.19 21.43
N ALA A 96 -10.57 -8.44 21.96
CA ALA A 96 -10.32 -7.05 21.58
C ALA A 96 -9.89 -6.94 20.10
N ASP A 97 -9.04 -7.85 19.64
CA ASP A 97 -8.56 -7.87 18.27
C ASP A 97 -9.68 -8.28 17.28
N THR A 98 -10.48 -9.29 17.64
CA THR A 98 -11.71 -9.64 16.90
C THR A 98 -12.68 -8.45 16.77
N ALA A 99 -12.81 -7.63 17.82
CA ALA A 99 -13.59 -6.39 17.74
C ALA A 99 -12.93 -5.34 16.82
N ALA A 100 -11.60 -5.20 16.84
CA ALA A 100 -10.87 -4.28 15.98
C ALA A 100 -11.00 -4.63 14.48
N TYR A 101 -11.02 -5.92 14.11
CA TYR A 101 -11.33 -6.34 12.74
C TYR A 101 -12.76 -5.97 12.33
N MET A 102 -13.73 -5.96 13.26
CA MET A 102 -15.09 -5.49 12.98
C MET A 102 -15.22 -3.95 12.92
N THR A 103 -14.17 -3.20 13.24
CA THR A 103 -14.11 -1.72 13.13
C THR A 103 -13.15 -1.23 12.03
N GLY A 104 -12.90 -2.04 11.00
CA GLY A 104 -12.14 -1.63 9.81
C GLY A 104 -10.61 -1.80 9.90
N LYS A 105 -10.10 -2.66 10.79
CA LYS A 105 -8.71 -3.17 10.71
C LYS A 105 -8.66 -4.27 9.64
N SER A 106 -7.77 -4.15 8.67
CA SER A 106 -7.61 -5.14 7.59
C SER A 106 -6.97 -6.44 8.08
N VAL A 107 -7.41 -7.59 7.53
CA VAL A 107 -6.79 -8.90 7.76
C VAL A 107 -5.34 -8.94 7.25
N LEU A 108 -4.94 -8.05 6.32
CA LEU A 108 -3.55 -7.95 5.91
C LEU A 108 -2.62 -7.26 6.93
N GLU A 109 -3.15 -6.71 8.03
CA GLU A 109 -2.32 -6.22 9.15
C GLU A 109 -1.91 -7.36 10.12
N ILE A 110 -2.52 -8.54 10.02
CA ILE A 110 -2.23 -9.69 10.89
C ILE A 110 -0.87 -10.31 10.50
N LEU A 111 -0.09 -10.72 11.51
CA LEU A 111 1.03 -11.65 11.30
C LEU A 111 0.45 -12.98 10.80
N ASN A 112 1.04 -13.58 9.77
CA ASN A 112 0.62 -14.89 9.24
C ASN A 112 -0.88 -14.91 8.82
N ALA A 113 -1.29 -13.87 8.08
CA ALA A 113 -2.65 -13.66 7.58
C ALA A 113 -3.10 -14.72 6.54
N ASP A 114 -2.14 -15.36 5.89
CA ASP A 114 -2.28 -16.56 5.07
C ASP A 114 -2.80 -17.73 5.90
N LEU A 115 -2.17 -18.03 7.04
CA LEU A 115 -2.59 -19.09 7.97
C LEU A 115 -3.96 -18.77 8.58
N TRP A 116 -4.25 -17.49 8.85
CA TRP A 116 -5.58 -17.04 9.28
C TRP A 116 -6.62 -17.34 8.21
N ALA A 117 -6.37 -17.00 6.95
CA ALA A 117 -7.30 -17.21 5.84
C ALA A 117 -7.51 -18.70 5.53
N LEU A 118 -6.45 -19.51 5.60
CA LEU A 118 -6.51 -20.98 5.48
C LEU A 118 -7.30 -21.62 6.64
N GLY A 119 -7.17 -21.10 7.86
CA GLY A 119 -7.96 -21.54 9.02
C GLY A 119 -9.43 -21.08 8.98
N PHE A 120 -9.71 -19.91 8.42
CA PHE A 120 -11.04 -19.31 8.33
C PHE A 120 -11.89 -19.91 7.19
N ALA A 121 -11.32 -20.05 5.98
CA ALA A 121 -12.05 -20.41 4.76
C ALA A 121 -12.88 -21.71 4.82
N PRO A 122 -12.43 -22.82 5.46
CA PRO A 122 -13.14 -24.09 5.42
C PRO A 122 -14.55 -24.03 6.03
N ALA A 123 -14.73 -23.30 7.13
CA ALA A 123 -15.99 -23.30 7.87
C ALA A 123 -17.18 -22.71 7.09
N PRO A 124 -17.14 -21.46 6.58
CA PRO A 124 -18.26 -20.89 5.84
C PRO A 124 -18.49 -21.58 4.48
N VAL A 125 -17.42 -22.04 3.81
CA VAL A 125 -17.53 -22.81 2.56
C VAL A 125 -18.23 -24.15 2.83
N PHE A 126 -17.82 -24.88 3.87
CA PHE A 126 -18.40 -26.17 4.23
C PHE A 126 -19.89 -26.04 4.54
N VAL A 127 -20.25 -25.16 5.48
CA VAL A 127 -21.64 -25.00 5.94
C VAL A 127 -22.53 -24.49 4.81
N ALA A 128 -22.07 -23.51 4.03
CA ALA A 128 -22.87 -22.95 2.95
C ALA A 128 -23.10 -23.95 1.81
N TRP A 129 -22.06 -24.64 1.35
CA TRP A 129 -22.18 -25.61 0.26
C TRP A 129 -22.98 -26.85 0.68
N TYR A 130 -22.72 -27.40 1.88
CA TYR A 130 -23.53 -28.47 2.46
C TYR A 130 -25.02 -28.11 2.49
N ALA A 131 -25.34 -26.88 2.92
CA ALA A 131 -26.71 -26.40 3.02
C ALA A 131 -27.35 -26.25 1.63
N ALA A 132 -26.65 -25.65 0.67
CA ALA A 132 -27.13 -25.46 -0.70
C ALA A 132 -27.41 -26.81 -1.40
N VAL A 133 -26.50 -27.78 -1.30
CA VAL A 133 -26.69 -29.15 -1.83
C VAL A 133 -27.96 -29.80 -1.24
N ARG A 134 -28.26 -29.53 0.04
CA ARG A 134 -29.46 -29.98 0.78
C ARG A 134 -30.70 -29.08 0.64
N ARG A 135 -30.73 -28.15 -0.33
CA ARG A 135 -31.84 -27.19 -0.57
C ARG A 135 -32.15 -26.28 0.64
N ARG A 136 -31.16 -26.02 1.48
CA ARG A 136 -31.21 -25.18 2.70
C ARG A 136 -30.58 -23.80 2.44
N TYR A 137 -31.05 -23.14 1.38
CA TYR A 137 -30.51 -21.87 0.88
C TYR A 137 -30.52 -20.74 1.92
N ASP A 138 -31.46 -20.77 2.86
CA ASP A 138 -31.51 -19.94 4.07
C ASP A 138 -30.21 -20.02 4.90
N ILE A 139 -29.75 -21.24 5.22
CA ILE A 139 -28.50 -21.45 5.96
C ILE A 139 -27.29 -21.20 5.07
N ALA A 140 -27.39 -21.49 3.77
CA ALA A 140 -26.31 -21.21 2.82
C ALA A 140 -25.98 -19.71 2.76
N VAL A 141 -27.03 -18.89 2.67
CA VAL A 141 -26.93 -17.43 2.63
C VAL A 141 -26.55 -16.86 3.99
N ALA A 142 -27.08 -17.40 5.11
CA ALA A 142 -26.63 -16.98 6.44
C ALA A 142 -25.12 -17.23 6.65
N SER A 143 -24.61 -18.40 6.23
CA SER A 143 -23.20 -18.76 6.40
C SER A 143 -22.26 -17.98 5.47
N GLY A 144 -22.58 -17.90 4.17
CA GLY A 144 -21.77 -17.14 3.21
C GLY A 144 -21.87 -15.63 3.43
N GLY A 145 -23.06 -15.13 3.79
CA GLY A 145 -23.32 -13.73 4.09
C GLY A 145 -22.63 -13.25 5.37
N ALA A 146 -22.53 -14.10 6.40
CA ALA A 146 -21.74 -13.78 7.60
C ALA A 146 -20.24 -13.66 7.29
N ALA A 147 -19.69 -14.57 6.47
CA ALA A 147 -18.29 -14.52 6.07
C ALA A 147 -17.98 -13.29 5.19
N LEU A 148 -18.85 -12.97 4.21
CA LEU A 148 -18.74 -11.75 3.42
C LEU A 148 -18.89 -10.50 4.29
N GLY A 149 -19.86 -10.49 5.21
CA GLY A 149 -20.12 -9.37 6.12
C GLY A 149 -18.92 -9.06 7.01
N PHE A 150 -18.26 -10.08 7.55
CA PHE A 150 -16.99 -9.91 8.27
C PHE A 150 -15.92 -9.24 7.39
N LEU A 151 -15.72 -9.73 6.17
CA LEU A 151 -14.72 -9.20 5.24
C LEU A 151 -15.05 -7.78 4.73
N VAL A 152 -16.32 -7.38 4.74
CA VAL A 152 -16.73 -5.99 4.50
C VAL A 152 -16.44 -5.11 5.73
N LEU A 153 -16.69 -5.60 6.94
CA LEU A 153 -16.43 -4.87 8.18
C LEU A 153 -14.92 -4.71 8.48
N SER A 154 -14.07 -5.62 8.01
CA SER A 154 -12.60 -5.47 8.05
C SER A 154 -12.04 -4.55 6.96
N GLY A 155 -12.88 -4.11 6.01
CA GLY A 155 -12.47 -3.25 4.89
C GLY A 155 -11.76 -3.99 3.74
N ASP A 156 -11.54 -5.31 3.84
CA ASP A 156 -10.86 -6.10 2.81
C ASP A 156 -11.74 -6.35 1.57
N ALA A 157 -13.06 -6.43 1.76
CA ALA A 157 -14.05 -6.65 0.71
C ALA A 157 -14.58 -5.33 0.11
N GLY A 158 -13.86 -4.79 -0.89
CA GLY A 158 -14.29 -3.59 -1.63
C GLY A 158 -15.68 -3.71 -2.30
N THR A 159 -16.32 -2.57 -2.56
CA THR A 159 -17.75 -2.44 -2.91
C THR A 159 -18.24 -3.38 -4.00
N VAL A 160 -17.48 -3.59 -5.08
CA VAL A 160 -17.87 -4.50 -6.19
C VAL A 160 -18.00 -5.95 -5.69
N THR A 161 -17.08 -6.40 -4.83
CA THR A 161 -17.12 -7.75 -4.27
C THR A 161 -18.27 -7.91 -3.27
N ALA A 162 -18.53 -6.88 -2.45
CA ALA A 162 -19.69 -6.85 -1.56
C ALA A 162 -21.01 -6.94 -2.34
N LEU A 163 -21.18 -6.14 -3.40
CA LEU A 163 -22.36 -6.14 -4.27
C LEU A 163 -22.58 -7.49 -4.96
N LEU A 164 -21.54 -8.08 -5.56
CA LEU A 164 -21.63 -9.40 -6.20
C LEU A 164 -22.10 -10.48 -5.20
N GLY A 165 -21.60 -10.44 -3.97
CA GLY A 165 -22.00 -11.38 -2.93
C GLY A 165 -23.42 -11.15 -2.42
N VAL A 166 -23.86 -9.90 -2.27
CA VAL A 166 -25.25 -9.55 -1.92
C VAL A 166 -26.23 -9.98 -3.03
N VAL A 167 -25.86 -9.84 -4.30
CA VAL A 167 -26.64 -10.37 -5.44
C VAL A 167 -26.71 -11.90 -5.39
N GLY A 168 -25.58 -12.58 -5.16
CA GLY A 168 -25.55 -14.04 -4.97
C GLY A 168 -26.43 -14.50 -3.81
N ALA A 169 -26.42 -13.78 -2.69
CA ALA A 169 -27.26 -14.04 -1.52
C ALA A 169 -28.76 -13.90 -1.83
N ALA A 170 -29.18 -12.76 -2.39
CA ALA A 170 -30.58 -12.51 -2.72
C ALA A 170 -31.10 -13.47 -3.81
N ALA A 171 -30.28 -13.78 -4.81
CA ALA A 171 -30.61 -14.75 -5.86
C ALA A 171 -30.74 -16.17 -5.29
N ALA A 172 -29.84 -16.59 -4.39
CA ALA A 172 -29.91 -17.89 -3.74
C ALA A 172 -31.16 -18.07 -2.86
N LEU A 173 -31.66 -17.00 -2.22
CA LEU A 173 -32.94 -17.03 -1.51
C LEU A 173 -34.12 -17.16 -2.49
N GLY A 174 -34.21 -16.28 -3.48
CA GLY A 174 -35.35 -16.25 -4.42
C GLY A 174 -35.46 -17.50 -5.29
N LEU A 175 -34.35 -17.92 -5.93
CA LEU A 175 -34.29 -19.14 -6.74
C LEU A 175 -34.36 -20.40 -5.86
N GLY A 176 -33.84 -20.33 -4.64
CA GLY A 176 -33.90 -21.42 -3.67
C GLY A 176 -35.31 -21.72 -3.17
N ASP A 177 -36.20 -20.72 -3.13
CA ASP A 177 -37.62 -20.93 -2.84
C ASP A 177 -38.37 -21.54 -4.02
N LEU A 178 -38.03 -21.14 -5.25
CA LEU A 178 -38.57 -21.75 -6.48
C LEU A 178 -38.14 -23.23 -6.61
N ASP A 179 -36.90 -23.61 -6.28
CA ASP A 179 -36.43 -25.01 -6.24
C ASP A 179 -37.11 -25.87 -5.16
N ARG A 180 -37.69 -25.24 -4.12
CA ARG A 180 -38.49 -25.91 -3.08
C ARG A 180 -39.95 -26.08 -3.48
N THR A 181 -40.53 -25.04 -4.08
CA THR A 181 -41.96 -24.96 -4.42
C THR A 181 -42.29 -25.59 -5.78
N GLY A 182 -41.28 -25.86 -6.62
CA GLY A 182 -41.45 -26.39 -7.98
C GLY A 182 -41.75 -25.30 -9.01
N GLY A 183 -41.29 -24.08 -8.78
CA GLY A 183 -41.47 -22.95 -9.69
C GLY A 183 -40.69 -23.08 -11.00
N ASP A 184 -41.28 -22.58 -12.08
CA ASP A 184 -40.73 -22.61 -13.44
C ASP A 184 -39.89 -21.34 -13.76
N LEU A 185 -39.15 -21.36 -14.88
CA LEU A 185 -38.25 -20.30 -15.32
C LEU A 185 -38.92 -18.91 -15.44
N PHE A 186 -40.20 -18.85 -15.83
CA PHE A 186 -40.98 -17.60 -15.87
C PHE A 186 -41.20 -16.96 -14.48
N ALA A 187 -41.06 -17.72 -13.39
CA ALA A 187 -41.05 -17.16 -12.03
C ALA A 187 -39.65 -16.64 -11.65
N ALA A 188 -38.58 -17.29 -12.13
CA ALA A 188 -37.20 -16.83 -11.94
C ALA A 188 -36.92 -15.50 -12.65
N GLU A 189 -37.57 -15.22 -13.78
CA GLU A 189 -37.51 -13.91 -14.46
C GLU A 189 -37.94 -12.76 -13.54
N ARG A 190 -38.99 -12.96 -12.73
CA ARG A 190 -39.45 -11.93 -11.76
C ARG A 190 -38.42 -11.69 -10.65
N VAL A 191 -37.75 -12.75 -10.20
CA VAL A 191 -36.62 -12.64 -9.26
C VAL A 191 -35.47 -11.87 -9.90
N ALA A 192 -35.14 -12.13 -11.17
CA ALA A 192 -34.11 -11.41 -11.91
C ALA A 192 -34.41 -9.91 -12.05
N VAL A 193 -35.67 -9.53 -12.34
CA VAL A 193 -36.09 -8.11 -12.38
C VAL A 193 -35.95 -7.43 -11.02
N VAL A 194 -36.34 -8.10 -9.92
CA VAL A 194 -36.16 -7.57 -8.56
C VAL A 194 -34.68 -7.43 -8.20
N LEU A 195 -33.84 -8.39 -8.57
CA LEU A 195 -32.38 -8.32 -8.37
C LEU A 195 -31.74 -7.17 -9.17
N ALA A 196 -32.14 -6.98 -10.43
CA ALA A 196 -31.67 -5.86 -11.25
C ALA A 196 -32.06 -4.52 -10.62
N LEU A 197 -33.30 -4.39 -10.13
CA LEU A 197 -33.76 -3.21 -9.40
C LEU A 197 -32.95 -2.99 -8.11
N MET A 198 -32.70 -4.05 -7.32
CA MET A 198 -31.87 -3.97 -6.11
C MET A 198 -30.44 -3.52 -6.41
N VAL A 199 -29.82 -4.00 -7.49
CA VAL A 199 -28.48 -3.56 -7.93
C VAL A 199 -28.49 -2.08 -8.34
N VAL A 200 -29.45 -1.66 -9.15
CA VAL A 200 -29.58 -0.24 -9.56
C VAL A 200 -29.79 0.66 -8.35
N VAL A 201 -30.63 0.27 -7.39
CA VAL A 201 -30.85 1.03 -6.16
C VAL A 201 -29.61 1.04 -5.27
N ALA A 202 -28.90 -0.08 -5.10
CA ALA A 202 -27.68 -0.13 -4.29
C ALA A 202 -26.49 0.63 -4.90
N LEU A 203 -26.44 0.76 -6.22
CA LEU A 203 -25.48 1.63 -6.93
C LEU A 203 -25.88 3.10 -6.88
N SER A 204 -27.19 3.41 -6.87
CA SER A 204 -27.72 4.77 -6.81
C SER A 204 -27.77 5.35 -5.38
N VAL A 205 -27.83 4.49 -4.37
CA VAL A 205 -27.94 4.85 -2.96
C VAL A 205 -26.85 4.10 -2.19
N SER A 206 -25.69 4.74 -2.01
CA SER A 206 -24.52 4.17 -1.33
C SER A 206 -24.73 4.03 0.17
N LEU A 207 -25.54 3.04 0.57
CA LEU A 207 -25.76 2.61 1.96
C LEU A 207 -24.65 1.69 2.48
N VAL A 208 -23.74 1.24 1.62
CA VAL A 208 -22.45 0.71 2.06
C VAL A 208 -21.65 1.88 2.65
N PRO A 209 -21.13 1.79 3.90
CA PRO A 209 -20.15 2.74 4.40
C PRO A 209 -19.01 2.85 3.39
N GLY A 210 -18.85 4.03 2.79
CA GLY A 210 -18.08 4.17 1.55
C GLY A 210 -16.64 3.69 1.69
N GLY A 211 -16.05 3.20 0.59
CA GLY A 211 -14.70 2.60 0.55
C GLY A 211 -13.53 3.51 0.97
N ALA A 212 -13.79 4.73 1.43
CA ALA A 212 -12.94 5.42 2.37
C ALA A 212 -13.17 4.83 3.78
N ALA A 213 -12.60 3.64 4.02
CA ALA A 213 -12.43 3.11 5.36
C ALA A 213 -11.43 4.01 6.13
N GLN A 214 -11.92 5.14 6.64
CA GLN A 214 -11.29 5.79 7.79
C GLN A 214 -11.33 4.76 8.91
N THR A 215 -10.19 4.13 9.18
CA THR A 215 -10.04 3.10 10.22
C THR A 215 -10.61 3.66 11.51
N PHE A 216 -11.70 3.08 12.01
CA PHE A 216 -12.44 3.64 13.14
C PHE A 216 -11.74 3.24 14.44
N ASP A 217 -10.55 3.82 14.64
CA ASP A 217 -9.80 3.75 15.89
C ASP A 217 -10.60 4.52 16.95
N PRO A 218 -11.17 3.84 17.96
CA PRO A 218 -12.09 4.45 18.92
C PRO A 218 -11.39 5.42 19.90
N SER A 219 -10.10 5.71 19.70
CA SER A 219 -9.37 6.78 20.39
C SER A 219 -9.33 8.12 19.65
N PHE A 220 -9.97 8.26 18.48
CA PHE A 220 -9.94 9.49 17.67
C PHE A 220 -11.32 10.04 17.27
N ASP A 221 -11.85 10.95 18.08
CA ASP A 221 -12.83 11.96 17.63
C ASP A 221 -12.10 13.12 16.92
N TYR A 222 -12.78 13.84 16.02
CA TYR A 222 -12.17 14.83 15.13
C TYR A 222 -12.96 16.15 15.02
N PRO A 223 -12.85 17.04 16.02
CA PRO A 223 -13.30 18.42 15.91
C PRO A 223 -12.24 19.26 15.15
N GLY A 224 -12.27 19.27 13.81
CA GLY A 224 -11.27 20.07 13.07
C GLY A 224 -11.19 20.00 11.55
N SER A 225 -12.18 19.47 10.80
CA SER A 225 -12.25 19.74 9.36
C SER A 225 -12.72 21.18 9.13
N GLU A 226 -11.79 22.12 9.09
CA GLU A 226 -12.02 23.39 8.40
C GLU A 226 -12.22 23.07 6.92
N SER A 227 -13.48 23.05 6.50
CA SER A 227 -13.87 22.98 5.09
C SER A 227 -13.64 24.35 4.44
N SER A 228 -12.38 24.72 4.26
CA SER A 228 -11.99 25.84 3.39
C SER A 228 -12.34 25.45 1.96
N THR A 229 -13.42 26.03 1.42
CA THR A 229 -14.03 25.62 0.14
C THR A 229 -13.27 26.03 -1.12
N ASP A 230 -12.02 26.50 -0.98
CA ASP A 230 -11.23 27.12 -2.04
C ASP A 230 -9.79 26.58 -2.10
N GLU A 231 -9.65 25.27 -2.33
CA GLU A 231 -8.57 24.69 -3.15
C GLU A 231 -9.06 23.36 -3.77
N PRO A 232 -8.59 22.97 -4.97
CA PRO A 232 -8.80 21.61 -5.46
C PRO A 232 -8.11 20.61 -4.49
N THR A 233 -8.68 19.41 -4.31
CA THR A 233 -8.22 18.43 -3.31
C THR A 233 -6.86 17.82 -3.65
N ALA A 234 -5.80 18.60 -3.47
CA ALA A 234 -4.41 18.24 -3.75
C ALA A 234 -3.93 17.15 -2.79
N ARG A 235 -3.78 15.94 -3.32
CA ARG A 235 -3.03 14.87 -2.67
C ARG A 235 -1.61 15.38 -2.43
N ASN A 236 -1.17 15.44 -1.18
CA ASN A 236 0.17 15.88 -0.84
C ASN A 236 1.00 14.72 -0.26
N LEU A 237 2.30 14.75 -0.54
CA LEU A 237 3.24 13.66 -0.22
C LEU A 237 3.29 13.39 1.29
N GLU A 238 3.21 14.46 2.09
CA GLU A 238 3.32 14.39 3.54
C GLU A 238 2.16 13.65 4.21
N THR A 239 0.91 13.94 3.84
CA THR A 239 -0.25 13.24 4.43
C THR A 239 -0.29 11.77 4.03
N SER A 240 0.19 11.43 2.83
CA SER A 240 0.31 10.04 2.35
C SER A 240 1.34 9.24 3.15
N LEU A 241 2.49 9.85 3.51
CA LEU A 241 3.62 9.13 4.15
C LEU A 241 3.70 9.28 5.67
N VAL A 242 3.46 10.48 6.19
CA VAL A 242 3.89 10.91 7.54
C VAL A 242 2.73 11.02 8.53
N SER A 243 1.51 10.72 8.09
CA SER A 243 0.34 10.51 8.95
C SER A 243 0.49 9.33 9.93
N ASN A 244 1.49 8.46 9.72
CA ASN A 244 1.86 7.31 10.55
C ASN A 244 0.73 6.27 10.76
N SER A 245 -0.11 6.15 9.75
CA SER A 245 -1.09 5.10 9.52
C SER A 245 -0.49 3.68 9.57
N ASN A 246 -1.34 2.66 9.49
CA ASN A 246 -0.90 1.28 9.27
C ASN A 246 -0.66 0.97 7.78
N SER A 247 -1.11 1.84 6.88
CA SER A 247 -1.07 1.67 5.42
C SER A 247 -0.57 2.91 4.68
N VAL A 248 0.21 2.71 3.62
CA VAL A 248 0.56 3.72 2.60
C VAL A 248 0.15 3.20 1.24
N GLN A 249 -0.63 3.96 0.48
CA GLN A 249 -0.98 3.63 -0.91
C GLN A 249 -0.08 4.41 -1.86
N LEU A 250 0.38 3.78 -2.95
CA LEU A 250 1.08 4.52 -4.00
C LEU A 250 0.03 5.27 -4.84
N GLN A 251 0.27 6.56 -5.06
CA GLN A 251 -0.65 7.48 -5.71
C GLN A 251 -0.03 8.06 -6.99
N GLY A 252 -0.86 8.60 -7.89
CA GLY A 252 -0.38 9.35 -9.05
C GLY A 252 0.16 10.74 -8.64
N ALA A 253 -0.14 11.76 -9.45
CA ALA A 253 0.28 13.13 -9.25
C ALA A 253 0.02 13.63 -7.81
N ILE A 254 1.04 14.29 -7.25
CA ILE A 254 1.08 14.63 -5.82
C ILE A 254 1.82 15.97 -5.60
N SER A 255 1.37 16.78 -4.64
CA SER A 255 2.00 18.04 -4.27
C SER A 255 2.97 17.90 -3.08
N LEU A 256 3.88 18.86 -2.96
CA LEU A 256 4.70 19.07 -1.77
C LEU A 256 3.99 20.01 -0.79
N SER A 257 4.60 20.33 0.36
CA SER A 257 4.06 21.33 1.28
C SER A 257 5.15 22.14 1.97
N SER A 258 5.26 23.42 1.64
CA SER A 258 6.22 24.37 2.22
C SER A 258 6.03 24.68 3.72
N LYS A 259 4.94 24.19 4.33
CA LYS A 259 4.60 24.33 5.76
C LYS A 259 5.72 23.77 6.66
N LYS A 260 6.20 24.59 7.61
CA LYS A 260 7.12 24.14 8.66
C LYS A 260 6.48 23.05 9.53
N ARG A 261 7.29 22.10 10.02
CA ARG A 261 6.82 20.97 10.85
C ARG A 261 7.56 20.86 12.17
N PHE A 262 8.88 20.91 12.13
CA PHE A 262 9.70 20.98 13.32
C PHE A 262 11.06 21.62 13.00
N THR A 263 11.64 22.19 14.04
CA THR A 263 13.06 22.53 14.10
C THR A 263 13.72 21.48 15.00
N VAL A 264 14.90 20.96 14.62
CA VAL A 264 15.61 19.92 15.38
C VAL A 264 17.07 20.29 15.58
N ARG A 265 17.53 20.24 16.83
CA ARG A 265 18.94 20.35 17.20
C ARG A 265 19.55 18.95 17.36
N ALA A 266 20.59 18.65 16.59
CA ALA A 266 21.29 17.37 16.61
C ALA A 266 22.73 17.54 16.13
N SER A 267 23.67 16.78 16.70
CA SER A 267 25.12 16.87 16.38
C SER A 267 25.51 16.46 14.95
N GLU A 268 24.53 16.09 14.11
CA GLU A 268 24.72 15.81 12.69
C GLU A 268 23.41 15.92 11.91
N GLN A 269 23.53 16.04 10.59
CA GLN A 269 22.42 16.03 9.64
C GLN A 269 22.04 14.58 9.27
N THR A 270 20.82 14.13 9.59
CA THR A 270 20.37 12.75 9.31
C THR A 270 18.87 12.66 8.98
N TYR A 271 18.38 11.48 8.58
CA TYR A 271 17.00 11.28 8.13
C TYR A 271 16.05 11.08 9.31
N TRP A 272 14.97 11.85 9.36
CA TRP A 272 14.05 11.92 10.49
C TRP A 272 12.90 10.93 10.32
N ARG A 273 13.16 9.67 10.68
CA ARG A 273 12.25 8.54 10.53
C ARG A 273 11.04 8.66 11.44
N VAL A 274 9.86 8.48 10.86
CA VAL A 274 8.56 8.46 11.53
C VAL A 274 8.01 7.03 11.63
N GLY A 275 8.28 6.20 10.63
CA GLY A 275 7.75 4.85 10.59
C GLY A 275 8.42 3.97 9.55
N ALA A 276 7.89 2.76 9.43
CA ALA A 276 8.21 1.82 8.37
C ALA A 276 6.97 0.95 8.08
N TYR A 277 7.04 0.21 6.98
CA TYR A 277 6.05 -0.76 6.55
C TYR A 277 6.80 -1.98 5.99
N ASP A 278 6.16 -3.15 6.03
CA ASP A 278 6.86 -4.43 5.84
C ASP A 278 6.15 -5.39 4.89
N ARG A 279 4.84 -5.30 4.73
CA ARG A 279 4.07 -6.10 3.77
C ARG A 279 3.77 -5.28 2.52
N TYR A 280 4.19 -5.76 1.36
CA TYR A 280 3.89 -5.16 0.05
C TYR A 280 2.60 -5.76 -0.52
N THR A 281 1.69 -4.94 -1.07
CA THR A 281 0.39 -5.38 -1.61
C THR A 281 0.31 -5.35 -3.14
N GLY A 282 1.43 -5.16 -3.83
CA GLY A 282 1.48 -4.81 -5.26
C GLY A 282 1.21 -3.32 -5.50
N ASP A 283 0.26 -2.73 -4.77
CA ASP A 283 -0.25 -1.38 -5.01
C ASP A 283 -0.07 -0.40 -3.82
N GLY A 284 0.58 -0.87 -2.76
CA GLY A 284 0.76 -0.18 -1.49
C GLY A 284 1.60 -0.98 -0.49
N TRP A 285 1.70 -0.45 0.72
CA TRP A 285 2.47 -1.00 1.84
C TRP A 285 1.66 -1.02 3.13
N LEU A 286 1.83 -2.09 3.91
CA LEU A 286 1.18 -2.31 5.19
C LEU A 286 2.19 -2.61 6.30
N ARG A 287 1.85 -2.20 7.52
CA ARG A 287 2.61 -2.44 8.75
C ARG A 287 1.94 -3.56 9.54
N THR A 288 2.60 -4.70 9.68
CA THR A 288 1.98 -5.88 10.32
C THR A 288 2.26 -5.98 11.82
N GLY A 289 1.30 -6.51 12.58
CA GLY A 289 1.42 -6.70 14.02
C GLY A 289 1.46 -5.42 14.85
N GLU A 290 1.29 -5.57 16.16
CA GLU A 290 0.78 -4.50 17.01
C GLU A 290 1.81 -3.51 17.57
N THR A 291 1.28 -2.54 18.33
CA THR A 291 2.04 -1.54 19.08
C THR A 291 1.94 -1.79 20.59
N ARG A 292 3.05 -1.75 21.31
CA ARG A 292 3.10 -1.88 22.78
C ARG A 292 3.28 -0.52 23.46
N ALA A 293 2.93 -0.39 24.73
CA ALA A 293 3.25 0.82 25.50
C ALA A 293 4.77 1.04 25.59
N TYR A 294 5.21 2.30 25.58
CA TYR A 294 6.61 2.66 25.83
C TYR A 294 6.97 2.49 27.31
N ASP A 295 8.12 1.89 27.55
CA ASP A 295 8.64 1.41 28.84
C ASP A 295 9.90 2.17 29.30
N GLY A 296 10.19 3.32 28.68
CA GLY A 296 11.31 4.19 29.06
C GLY A 296 12.66 3.89 28.38
N ARG A 297 12.85 2.70 27.79
CA ARG A 297 14.05 2.40 26.97
C ARG A 297 13.87 1.21 26.02
N LEU A 298 14.22 1.39 24.74
CA LEU A 298 14.33 0.30 23.77
C LEU A 298 15.74 -0.33 23.79
N ARG A 299 15.83 -1.60 23.37
CA ARG A 299 17.11 -2.25 23.07
C ARG A 299 17.81 -1.53 21.90
N SER A 300 19.11 -1.30 22.02
CA SER A 300 19.99 -0.81 20.94
C SER A 300 19.93 -1.70 19.67
N PRO A 301 20.51 -1.26 18.54
CA PRO A 301 20.90 -2.17 17.46
C PRO A 301 21.85 -3.27 17.94
N ALA A 302 22.15 -4.21 17.04
CA ALA A 302 23.38 -4.98 17.11
C ALA A 302 24.46 -4.26 16.26
N GLY A 303 25.72 -4.69 16.36
CA GLY A 303 26.86 -4.00 15.73
C GLY A 303 27.38 -2.83 16.57
N GLU A 304 28.38 -2.12 16.04
CA GLU A 304 28.94 -0.92 16.66
C GLU A 304 28.04 0.30 16.37
N THR A 305 27.75 1.10 17.39
CA THR A 305 26.77 2.19 17.30
C THR A 305 27.23 3.45 18.01
N ARG A 306 26.99 4.58 17.37
CA ARG A 306 27.25 5.93 17.87
C ARG A 306 25.94 6.60 18.29
N THR A 307 25.94 7.20 19.48
CA THR A 307 24.74 7.80 20.09
C THR A 307 24.50 9.22 19.57
N ILE A 308 23.29 9.53 19.11
CA ILE A 308 22.84 10.88 18.76
C ILE A 308 21.71 11.31 19.69
N THR A 309 21.86 12.47 20.34
CA THR A 309 20.78 13.17 21.02
C THR A 309 20.17 14.20 20.07
N GLN A 310 18.84 14.21 19.99
CA GLN A 310 18.07 15.09 19.10
C GLN A 310 17.02 15.83 19.95
N GLU A 311 17.00 17.16 19.88
CA GLU A 311 16.02 17.99 20.56
C GLU A 311 15.07 18.59 19.51
N PHE A 312 13.81 18.18 19.55
CA PHE A 312 12.78 18.56 18.58
C PHE A 312 11.84 19.62 19.18
N THR A 313 11.62 20.68 18.41
CA THR A 313 10.61 21.73 18.64
C THR A 313 9.57 21.64 17.53
N LEU A 314 8.31 21.32 17.82
CA LEU A 314 7.27 21.25 16.79
C LEU A 314 6.80 22.64 16.35
N GLU A 315 6.98 22.96 15.08
CA GLU A 315 6.48 24.19 14.42
C GLU A 315 5.01 24.06 14.00
N GLY A 316 4.50 22.82 13.88
CA GLY A 316 3.14 22.51 13.45
C GLY A 316 2.62 21.19 14.03
N PRO A 317 1.31 20.92 13.93
CA PRO A 317 0.72 19.71 14.49
C PRO A 317 1.15 18.46 13.71
N LEU A 318 1.48 17.37 14.43
CA LEU A 318 2.11 16.16 13.88
C LEU A 318 1.57 14.88 14.54
N ARG A 319 1.39 13.80 13.75
CA ARG A 319 0.91 12.48 14.24
C ARG A 319 2.04 11.45 14.39
N ALA A 320 3.25 11.94 14.64
CA ALA A 320 4.48 11.16 14.64
C ALA A 320 5.45 11.64 15.73
N VAL A 321 6.43 10.78 16.04
CA VAL A 321 7.62 11.14 16.81
C VAL A 321 8.84 10.87 15.90
N PRO A 322 9.21 11.82 15.02
CA PRO A 322 10.45 11.76 14.23
C PRO A 322 11.68 11.41 15.07
N ALA A 323 12.57 10.60 14.50
CA ALA A 323 13.85 10.23 15.10
C ALA A 323 14.86 9.75 14.05
N ALA A 324 16.15 10.00 14.28
CA ALA A 324 17.22 9.25 13.64
C ALA A 324 17.07 7.75 13.95
N TRP A 325 17.33 6.88 12.97
CA TRP A 325 17.27 5.43 13.19
C TRP A 325 18.58 4.89 13.77
N LYS A 326 18.61 4.19 14.91
CA LYS A 326 17.48 3.59 15.66
C LYS A 326 17.22 4.31 16.98
N PRO A 327 15.99 4.78 17.29
CA PRO A 327 15.69 5.37 18.59
C PRO A 327 15.82 4.35 19.73
N THR A 328 16.38 4.77 20.86
CA THR A 328 16.43 3.98 22.11
C THR A 328 15.74 4.64 23.30
N ALA A 329 15.54 5.96 23.29
CA ALA A 329 14.72 6.64 24.30
C ALA A 329 14.06 7.91 23.75
N VAL A 330 12.86 8.23 24.23
CA VAL A 330 12.20 9.54 24.14
C VAL A 330 11.89 10.06 25.55
N SER A 331 12.00 11.38 25.75
CA SER A 331 11.74 12.07 27.02
C SER A 331 10.96 13.38 26.82
N GLY A 332 10.37 13.89 27.91
CA GLY A 332 9.37 14.97 27.89
C GLY A 332 7.94 14.42 27.77
N ASP A 333 6.95 15.29 27.63
CA ASP A 333 5.50 14.95 27.66
C ASP A 333 5.04 14.02 26.51
N VAL A 334 5.92 13.79 25.53
CA VAL A 334 5.71 12.83 24.44
C VAL A 334 5.92 11.38 24.91
N ALA A 335 6.80 11.15 25.90
CA ALA A 335 7.15 9.80 26.36
C ALA A 335 5.95 9.03 26.93
N ASN A 336 5.18 9.65 27.82
CA ASN A 336 3.96 9.06 28.40
C ASN A 336 2.82 8.86 27.38
N ARG A 337 2.95 9.49 26.19
CA ARG A 337 2.02 9.40 25.06
C ARG A 337 2.61 8.59 23.90
N THR A 338 3.64 7.77 24.12
CA THR A 338 4.29 6.99 23.06
C THR A 338 3.96 5.49 23.16
N ARG A 339 3.63 4.89 22.01
CA ARG A 339 3.63 3.44 21.80
C ARG A 339 4.77 3.08 20.83
N ILE A 340 5.24 1.84 20.91
CA ILE A 340 6.33 1.30 20.11
C ILE A 340 5.74 0.32 19.09
N THR A 341 6.04 0.48 17.80
CA THR A 341 5.60 -0.45 16.75
C THR A 341 6.38 -1.76 16.76
N SER A 342 5.78 -2.81 16.20
CA SER A 342 6.45 -4.08 15.86
C SER A 342 7.75 -3.91 15.05
N LEU A 343 7.88 -2.80 14.29
CA LEU A 343 9.04 -2.40 13.50
C LEU A 343 10.06 -1.52 14.26
N GLY A 344 9.86 -1.28 15.55
CA GLY A 344 10.75 -0.52 16.42
C GLY A 344 10.69 1.01 16.27
N GLY A 345 9.65 1.55 15.63
CA GLY A 345 9.39 3.00 15.56
C GLY A 345 8.51 3.49 16.72
N PHE A 346 8.57 4.78 17.02
CA PHE A 346 7.64 5.44 17.94
C PHE A 346 6.36 5.89 17.21
N ARG A 347 5.20 5.71 17.84
CA ARG A 347 3.90 6.24 17.40
C ARG A 347 3.23 6.92 18.59
N PRO A 348 2.82 8.20 18.49
CA PRO A 348 2.13 8.87 19.59
C PRO A 348 0.68 8.36 19.70
N THR A 349 0.12 8.40 20.90
CA THR A 349 -1.28 8.02 21.19
C THR A 349 -2.28 9.13 20.88
N SER A 350 -1.80 10.35 20.69
CA SER A 350 -2.59 11.51 20.26
C SER A 350 -1.82 12.28 19.18
N GLN A 351 -2.46 13.23 18.52
CA GLN A 351 -1.73 14.25 17.77
C GLN A 351 -0.88 15.09 18.74
N LEU A 352 0.31 15.48 18.30
CA LEU A 352 1.18 16.45 18.98
C LEU A 352 0.91 17.84 18.38
N THR A 353 0.99 18.88 19.21
CA THR A 353 0.70 20.27 18.83
C THR A 353 1.98 21.06 18.53
N ALA A 354 1.86 22.19 17.81
CA ALA A 354 2.92 23.18 17.76
C ALA A 354 3.34 23.61 19.18
N GLY A 355 4.61 23.96 19.37
CA GLY A 355 5.22 24.24 20.68
C GLY A 355 5.49 22.99 21.54
N THR A 356 5.22 21.77 21.06
CA THR A 356 5.63 20.55 21.77
C THR A 356 7.15 20.36 21.63
N ASN A 357 7.86 20.34 22.75
CA ASN A 357 9.29 20.06 22.78
C ASN A 357 9.54 18.67 23.38
N TYR A 358 10.46 17.91 22.78
CA TYR A 358 10.87 16.58 23.27
C TYR A 358 12.28 16.22 22.82
N THR A 359 12.93 15.33 23.57
CA THR A 359 14.26 14.83 23.24
C THR A 359 14.18 13.35 22.84
N VAL A 360 14.90 12.97 21.80
CA VAL A 360 15.10 11.56 21.40
C VAL A 360 16.59 11.23 21.46
N ARG A 361 16.92 10.11 22.08
CA ARG A 361 18.23 9.47 21.92
C ARG A 361 18.09 8.31 20.95
N SER A 362 18.96 8.29 19.94
CA SER A 362 19.09 7.20 18.98
C SER A 362 20.50 6.63 19.02
N GLU A 363 20.64 5.34 18.75
CA GLU A 363 21.93 4.73 18.43
C GLU A 363 21.94 4.50 16.91
N VAL A 364 22.81 5.19 16.21
CA VAL A 364 23.01 5.03 14.77
C VAL A 364 24.14 4.03 14.56
N LEU A 365 23.92 3.06 13.66
CA LEU A 365 24.88 2.04 13.30
C LEU A 365 26.08 2.66 12.56
N ASP A 366 27.30 2.31 12.98
CA ASP A 366 28.55 2.80 12.37
C ASP A 366 29.21 1.72 11.51
N ALA A 367 28.41 1.07 10.66
CA ALA A 367 28.85 -0.05 9.82
C ALA A 367 29.35 0.43 8.46
N ASP A 368 30.64 0.24 8.20
CA ASP A 368 31.26 0.59 6.92
C ASP A 368 30.90 -0.42 5.79
N PRO A 369 31.03 -0.05 4.51
CA PRO A 369 30.78 -0.94 3.37
C PRO A 369 31.59 -2.25 3.33
N ARG A 370 32.71 -2.38 4.07
CA ARG A 370 33.44 -3.65 4.21
C ARG A 370 32.77 -4.56 5.23
N THR A 371 32.41 -4.01 6.39
CA THR A 371 31.65 -4.70 7.44
C THR A 371 30.32 -5.22 6.90
N LEU A 372 29.58 -4.39 6.15
CA LEU A 372 28.27 -4.79 5.57
C LEU A 372 28.37 -5.93 4.54
N ARG A 373 29.48 -6.02 3.78
CA ARG A 373 29.75 -7.14 2.87
C ARG A 373 30.01 -8.46 3.61
N GLN A 374 30.56 -8.39 4.82
CA GLN A 374 30.92 -9.56 5.64
C GLN A 374 29.74 -10.15 6.42
N SER A 375 28.62 -9.43 6.53
CA SER A 375 27.43 -9.85 7.31
C SER A 375 26.74 -11.11 6.79
N GLY A 376 26.97 -11.51 5.53
CA GLY A 376 26.42 -12.74 4.94
C GLY A 376 24.89 -12.77 4.81
N THR A 377 24.35 -13.98 4.67
CA THR A 377 22.91 -14.26 4.42
C THR A 377 22.31 -15.21 5.46
N ASN A 378 22.89 -15.32 6.66
CA ASN A 378 22.33 -16.15 7.74
C ASN A 378 21.21 -15.37 8.46
N TYR A 379 20.04 -15.30 7.82
CA TYR A 379 18.85 -14.69 8.38
C TYR A 379 18.09 -15.70 9.26
N SER A 380 17.42 -15.21 10.30
CA SER A 380 16.43 -16.04 11.01
C SER A 380 15.11 -16.08 10.24
N ASP A 381 14.38 -17.17 10.30
CA ASP A 381 13.07 -17.40 9.64
C ASP A 381 12.16 -16.15 9.70
N ARG A 382 11.96 -15.59 10.90
CA ARG A 382 11.18 -14.37 11.17
C ARG A 382 11.59 -13.12 10.37
N ILE A 383 12.82 -13.05 9.89
CA ILE A 383 13.32 -11.98 9.00
C ILE A 383 12.98 -12.33 7.54
N GLU A 384 13.16 -13.59 7.14
CA GLU A 384 12.86 -14.06 5.79
C GLU A 384 11.35 -13.98 5.52
N ASP A 385 10.53 -14.66 6.32
CA ASP A 385 9.06 -14.70 6.22
C ASP A 385 8.42 -13.30 6.08
N ARG A 386 8.98 -12.32 6.79
CA ARG A 386 8.41 -10.97 6.90
C ARG A 386 9.01 -9.95 5.93
N TYR A 387 10.26 -10.13 5.52
CA TYR A 387 10.99 -9.11 4.75
C TYR A 387 11.58 -9.61 3.43
N LEU A 388 11.33 -10.87 3.04
CA LEU A 388 11.41 -11.35 1.65
C LEU A 388 10.04 -11.45 0.96
N GLN A 389 8.93 -11.30 1.71
CA GLN A 389 7.56 -11.35 1.17
C GLN A 389 7.36 -10.43 -0.06
N VAL A 390 6.88 -11.01 -1.14
CA VAL A 390 6.22 -10.30 -2.25
C VAL A 390 4.91 -11.04 -2.56
N PRO A 391 3.89 -10.38 -3.13
CA PRO A 391 2.70 -11.08 -3.60
C PRO A 391 3.03 -12.18 -4.62
N ALA A 392 2.33 -13.30 -4.55
CA ALA A 392 2.41 -14.38 -5.55
C ALA A 392 1.94 -13.94 -6.95
N SER A 393 1.26 -12.79 -7.04
CA SER A 393 0.87 -12.12 -8.28
C SER A 393 1.88 -11.09 -8.82
N THR A 394 2.97 -10.79 -8.10
CA THR A 394 4.05 -9.91 -8.60
C THR A 394 4.78 -10.60 -9.78
N PRO A 395 4.88 -9.96 -10.97
CA PRO A 395 5.42 -10.64 -12.16
C PRO A 395 6.88 -11.07 -12.09
N ASP A 396 7.17 -12.30 -12.57
CA ASP A 396 8.53 -12.89 -12.66
C ASP A 396 9.56 -11.99 -13.38
N ARG A 397 9.11 -11.09 -14.27
CA ARG A 397 9.99 -10.16 -14.98
C ARG A 397 10.72 -9.20 -14.02
N VAL A 398 10.10 -8.82 -12.90
CA VAL A 398 10.74 -8.01 -11.84
C VAL A 398 11.95 -8.74 -11.24
N GLY A 399 11.77 -10.02 -10.87
CA GLY A 399 12.84 -10.86 -10.34
C GLY A 399 13.92 -11.18 -11.38
N THR A 400 13.52 -11.37 -12.63
CA THR A 400 14.44 -11.59 -13.76
C THR A 400 15.33 -10.37 -14.00
N LEU A 401 14.76 -9.16 -13.98
CA LEU A 401 15.52 -7.92 -14.13
C LEU A 401 16.41 -7.65 -12.90
N ALA A 402 15.91 -7.88 -11.69
CA ALA A 402 16.73 -7.74 -10.48
C ALA A 402 17.92 -8.70 -10.46
N ALA A 403 17.76 -9.94 -10.95
CA ALA A 403 18.86 -10.89 -11.13
C ALA A 403 19.88 -10.40 -12.17
N ASN A 404 19.43 -9.90 -13.32
CA ASN A 404 20.31 -9.34 -14.35
C ASN A 404 21.07 -8.08 -13.86
N VAL A 405 20.40 -7.21 -13.11
CA VAL A 405 20.99 -5.99 -12.51
C VAL A 405 22.00 -6.32 -11.42
N THR A 406 21.90 -7.50 -10.79
CA THR A 406 22.78 -7.93 -9.68
C THR A 406 23.68 -9.13 -10.03
N ALA A 407 23.88 -9.42 -11.32
CA ALA A 407 24.63 -10.58 -11.79
C ALA A 407 26.11 -10.58 -11.31
N ASP A 408 26.72 -9.41 -11.16
CA ASP A 408 28.09 -9.21 -10.68
C ASP A 408 28.16 -8.92 -9.15
N ALA A 409 27.09 -9.15 -8.39
CA ALA A 409 27.03 -8.86 -6.95
C ALA A 409 27.16 -10.11 -6.06
N GLU A 410 28.34 -10.32 -5.48
CA GLU A 410 28.60 -11.44 -4.56
C GLU A 410 27.88 -11.33 -3.20
N THR A 411 27.54 -10.11 -2.74
CA THR A 411 27.01 -9.88 -1.38
C THR A 411 25.66 -9.14 -1.37
N PRO A 412 24.83 -9.28 -0.31
CA PRO A 412 23.61 -8.49 -0.15
C PRO A 412 23.83 -6.97 -0.18
N TYR A 413 25.02 -6.49 0.24
CA TYR A 413 25.38 -5.08 0.17
C TYR A 413 25.61 -4.63 -1.27
N ASP A 414 26.37 -5.41 -2.04
CA ASP A 414 26.63 -5.10 -3.45
C ASP A 414 25.36 -5.23 -4.30
N LYS A 415 24.47 -6.18 -3.98
CA LYS A 415 23.12 -6.27 -4.56
C LYS A 415 22.32 -4.99 -4.31
N ALA A 416 22.27 -4.52 -3.06
CA ALA A 416 21.57 -3.29 -2.70
C ALA A 416 22.14 -2.06 -3.43
N ALA A 417 23.46 -1.90 -3.45
CA ALA A 417 24.13 -0.78 -4.13
C ALA A 417 23.97 -0.80 -5.67
N GLN A 418 23.92 -1.99 -6.28
CA GLN A 418 23.68 -2.12 -7.74
C GLN A 418 22.22 -1.80 -8.10
N VAL A 419 21.24 -2.27 -7.32
CA VAL A 419 19.81 -1.92 -7.53
C VAL A 419 19.54 -0.43 -7.28
N GLU A 420 20.13 0.16 -6.23
CA GLU A 420 20.05 1.59 -5.94
C GLU A 420 20.54 2.41 -7.13
N ARG A 421 21.78 2.17 -7.58
CA ARG A 421 22.40 2.84 -8.73
C ARG A 421 21.67 2.61 -10.05
N TYR A 422 21.10 1.42 -10.26
CA TYR A 422 20.29 1.12 -11.44
C TYR A 422 19.06 2.04 -11.47
N LEU A 423 18.29 2.11 -10.38
CA LEU A 423 17.10 2.96 -10.34
C LEU A 423 17.46 4.45 -10.43
N GLU A 424 18.51 4.91 -9.72
CA GLU A 424 19.01 6.29 -9.80
C GLU A 424 19.39 6.73 -11.22
N THR A 425 19.82 5.80 -12.09
CA THR A 425 20.32 6.11 -13.44
C THR A 425 19.35 5.80 -14.57
N GLN A 426 18.39 4.89 -14.37
CA GLN A 426 17.43 4.47 -15.41
C GLN A 426 16.04 5.13 -15.27
N LYS A 427 15.74 5.82 -14.17
CA LYS A 427 14.42 6.42 -13.92
C LYS A 427 14.51 7.88 -13.47
N ASN A 428 13.60 8.71 -13.97
CA ASN A 428 13.58 10.15 -13.69
C ASN A 428 12.75 10.47 -12.44
N TYR A 429 13.01 11.63 -11.83
CA TYR A 429 12.18 12.14 -10.74
C TYR A 429 11.04 13.03 -11.29
N SER A 430 9.78 12.69 -10.98
CA SER A 430 8.61 13.53 -11.24
C SER A 430 7.57 13.38 -10.13
N LEU A 431 6.96 14.49 -9.75
CA LEU A 431 5.78 14.56 -8.88
C LEU A 431 4.46 14.44 -9.66
N ASP A 432 4.49 14.73 -10.96
CA ASP A 432 3.38 14.53 -11.89
C ASP A 432 3.56 13.21 -12.63
N VAL A 433 2.74 12.22 -12.26
CA VAL A 433 2.72 10.86 -12.82
C VAL A 433 1.32 10.26 -12.75
N THR A 434 0.94 9.46 -13.75
CA THR A 434 -0.26 8.62 -13.65
C THR A 434 0.03 7.44 -12.72
N ARG A 435 -0.92 7.08 -11.83
CA ARG A 435 -0.81 5.84 -11.05
C ARG A 435 -1.00 4.66 -12.03
N PRO A 436 -0.08 3.68 -12.10
CA PRO A 436 -0.27 2.51 -12.94
C PRO A 436 -1.39 1.59 -12.41
N GLU A 437 -1.84 0.69 -13.27
CA GLU A 437 -2.63 -0.48 -12.87
C GLU A 437 -1.70 -1.67 -12.55
N GLY A 438 -2.17 -2.65 -11.79
CA GLY A 438 -1.40 -3.84 -11.44
C GLY A 438 -0.33 -3.62 -10.35
N ASP A 439 0.79 -4.33 -10.48
CA ASP A 439 1.94 -4.24 -9.58
C ASP A 439 2.80 -3.01 -9.89
N VAL A 440 3.02 -2.16 -8.89
CA VAL A 440 3.67 -0.86 -9.07
C VAL A 440 5.19 -0.99 -9.23
N ALA A 441 5.84 -2.02 -8.67
CA ALA A 441 7.26 -2.24 -8.92
C ALA A 441 7.50 -2.68 -10.36
N ASP A 442 6.64 -3.57 -10.86
CA ASP A 442 6.64 -4.00 -12.26
C ASP A 442 6.37 -2.85 -13.24
N ALA A 443 5.27 -2.12 -13.03
CA ALA A 443 4.92 -0.98 -13.88
C ALA A 443 5.98 0.14 -13.83
N PHE A 444 6.59 0.42 -12.66
CA PHE A 444 7.67 1.41 -12.58
C PHE A 444 8.91 1.00 -13.36
N LEU A 445 9.24 -0.30 -13.42
CA LEU A 445 10.37 -0.81 -14.19
C LEU A 445 10.12 -0.74 -15.70
N TYR A 446 8.92 -1.12 -16.17
CA TYR A 446 8.68 -1.35 -17.60
C TYR A 446 7.80 -0.32 -18.32
N GLU A 447 6.98 0.45 -17.59
CA GLU A 447 5.88 1.25 -18.15
C GLU A 447 5.92 2.73 -17.72
N MET A 448 6.74 3.10 -16.74
CA MET A 448 6.94 4.48 -16.28
C MET A 448 8.39 4.95 -16.49
N ASP A 449 8.59 6.11 -17.12
CA ASP A 449 9.92 6.75 -17.27
C ASP A 449 10.32 7.61 -16.07
N ALA A 450 9.36 7.96 -15.21
CA ALA A 450 9.53 8.86 -14.07
C ALA A 450 8.64 8.48 -12.88
N GLY A 451 9.02 8.92 -11.68
CA GLY A 451 8.24 8.76 -10.44
C GLY A 451 8.80 9.60 -9.30
N TYR A 452 8.21 9.49 -8.12
CA TYR A 452 8.76 10.09 -6.88
C TYR A 452 9.13 8.99 -5.87
N CYS A 453 9.66 9.39 -4.71
CA CYS A 453 10.34 8.51 -3.75
C CYS A 453 9.60 7.21 -3.38
N THR A 454 8.26 7.22 -3.39
CA THR A 454 7.43 6.04 -3.13
C THR A 454 7.63 4.93 -4.17
N TYR A 455 7.73 5.27 -5.46
CA TYR A 455 7.95 4.34 -6.56
C TYR A 455 9.37 3.78 -6.51
N PHE A 456 10.37 4.66 -6.41
CA PHE A 456 11.79 4.29 -6.27
C PHE A 456 12.04 3.34 -5.09
N ALA A 457 11.59 3.71 -3.88
CA ALA A 457 11.79 2.90 -2.68
C ALA A 457 11.01 1.58 -2.70
N SER A 458 9.78 1.57 -3.22
CA SER A 458 9.00 0.32 -3.34
C SER A 458 9.66 -0.65 -4.30
N THR A 459 10.04 -0.16 -5.49
CA THR A 459 10.65 -0.98 -6.54
C THR A 459 11.98 -1.56 -6.08
N MET A 460 12.84 -0.77 -5.44
CA MET A 460 14.10 -1.27 -4.87
C MET A 460 13.88 -2.38 -3.85
N VAL A 461 12.89 -2.25 -2.95
CA VAL A 461 12.59 -3.31 -1.97
C VAL A 461 12.09 -4.56 -2.68
N VAL A 462 11.15 -4.47 -3.61
CA VAL A 462 10.64 -5.64 -4.33
C VAL A 462 11.75 -6.34 -5.12
N MET A 463 12.58 -5.58 -5.86
CA MET A 463 13.76 -6.12 -6.53
C MET A 463 14.67 -6.85 -5.54
N LEU A 464 15.05 -6.25 -4.41
CA LEU A 464 15.92 -6.90 -3.42
C LEU A 464 15.30 -8.16 -2.79
N ARG A 465 13.99 -8.14 -2.51
CA ARG A 465 13.26 -9.30 -1.99
C ARG A 465 13.31 -10.49 -2.93
N THR A 466 13.09 -10.28 -4.24
CA THR A 466 13.24 -11.36 -5.25
C THR A 466 14.65 -11.94 -5.33
N GLN A 467 15.68 -11.20 -4.87
CA GLN A 467 17.09 -11.63 -4.88
C GLN A 467 17.57 -12.21 -3.54
N GLY A 468 16.65 -12.51 -2.61
CA GLY A 468 16.96 -13.06 -1.29
C GLY A 468 17.58 -12.05 -0.32
N VAL A 469 17.36 -10.75 -0.53
CA VAL A 469 17.90 -9.68 0.34
C VAL A 469 16.75 -9.06 1.16
N PRO A 470 16.66 -9.32 2.48
CA PRO A 470 15.54 -8.85 3.29
C PRO A 470 15.55 -7.33 3.43
N ALA A 471 14.52 -6.70 2.90
CA ALA A 471 14.42 -5.24 2.79
C ALA A 471 13.01 -4.76 3.17
N ARG A 472 12.89 -3.50 3.57
CA ARG A 472 11.61 -2.85 3.92
C ARG A 472 11.63 -1.37 3.57
N VAL A 473 10.45 -0.75 3.53
CA VAL A 473 10.34 0.70 3.32
C VAL A 473 10.24 1.45 4.64
N ALA A 474 10.88 2.61 4.71
CA ALA A 474 10.82 3.53 5.83
C ALA A 474 10.32 4.90 5.36
N VAL A 475 9.65 5.62 6.26
CA VAL A 475 9.04 6.94 5.97
C VAL A 475 9.39 7.94 7.06
N GLY A 476 9.42 9.21 6.68
CA GLY A 476 9.72 10.32 7.56
C GLY A 476 10.05 11.57 6.75
N TYR A 477 11.12 12.25 7.13
CA TYR A 477 11.64 13.39 6.38
C TYR A 477 13.11 13.22 6.02
N THR A 478 13.52 13.79 4.88
CA THR A 478 14.94 14.12 4.63
C THR A 478 15.41 15.20 5.64
N PRO A 479 16.72 15.46 5.78
CA PRO A 479 17.23 16.15 6.98
C PRO A 479 16.79 17.59 7.19
N GLY A 480 16.27 18.28 6.17
CA GLY A 480 15.87 19.68 6.25
C GLY A 480 16.96 20.69 5.87
N GLU A 481 16.59 21.96 5.99
CA GLU A 481 17.39 23.16 5.77
C GLU A 481 18.20 23.47 7.04
N GLN A 482 19.53 23.60 6.97
CA GLN A 482 20.32 24.01 8.14
C GLN A 482 20.12 25.51 8.40
N VAL A 483 19.76 25.88 9.62
CA VAL A 483 19.41 27.27 10.00
C VAL A 483 20.33 27.87 11.08
N ASP A 484 21.02 27.03 11.87
CA ASP A 484 22.08 27.43 12.80
C ASP A 484 23.12 26.28 12.94
N GLU A 485 24.15 26.45 13.76
CA GLU A 485 25.07 25.36 14.10
C GLU A 485 24.30 24.20 14.76
N ASN A 486 24.38 23.00 14.16
CA ASN A 486 23.66 21.80 14.61
C ASN A 486 22.12 21.91 14.65
N GLU A 487 21.51 22.91 14.00
CA GLU A 487 20.05 23.11 13.97
C GLU A 487 19.46 23.09 12.55
N TYR A 488 18.42 22.27 12.35
CA TYR A 488 17.79 22.00 11.06
C TYR A 488 16.28 22.26 11.09
N LEU A 489 15.79 23.04 10.13
CA LEU A 489 14.36 23.29 9.89
C LEU A 489 13.80 22.27 8.88
N VAL A 490 12.73 21.58 9.26
CA VAL A 490 12.05 20.59 8.43
C VAL A 490 10.63 21.05 8.09
N ARG A 491 10.26 20.91 6.81
CA ARG A 491 8.97 21.26 6.23
C ARG A 491 8.31 20.02 5.62
N GLY A 492 7.02 20.12 5.30
CA GLY A 492 6.28 19.04 4.65
C GLY A 492 6.87 18.57 3.32
N LEU A 493 7.54 19.46 2.59
CA LEU A 493 8.21 19.16 1.32
C LEU A 493 9.45 18.25 1.44
N GLN A 494 10.02 18.10 2.64
CA GLN A 494 11.05 17.09 2.91
C GLN A 494 10.46 15.70 3.22
N SER A 495 9.13 15.53 3.23
CA SER A 495 8.51 14.21 3.48
C SER A 495 8.95 13.19 2.43
N HIS A 496 9.40 12.03 2.89
CA HIS A 496 10.17 11.11 2.05
C HIS A 496 10.01 9.66 2.46
N MET A 497 10.25 8.78 1.49
CA MET A 497 10.18 7.32 1.61
C MET A 497 11.46 6.72 1.05
N TRP A 498 12.09 5.84 1.81
CA TRP A 498 13.40 5.26 1.49
C TRP A 498 13.46 3.78 1.89
N VAL A 499 14.60 3.14 1.65
CA VAL A 499 14.79 1.70 1.85
C VAL A 499 15.61 1.45 3.12
N GLU A 500 15.20 0.44 3.89
CA GLU A 500 16.02 -0.15 4.94
C GLU A 500 16.30 -1.61 4.56
N VAL A 501 17.57 -1.99 4.44
CA VAL A 501 18.04 -3.36 4.16
C VAL A 501 18.57 -3.99 5.45
N TYR A 502 18.26 -5.27 5.68
CA TYR A 502 18.71 -5.99 6.87
C TYR A 502 20.00 -6.79 6.60
N PHE A 503 21.00 -6.55 7.45
CA PHE A 503 22.26 -7.28 7.49
C PHE A 503 22.34 -8.05 8.82
N PRO A 504 22.70 -9.35 8.83
CA PRO A 504 22.93 -10.07 10.07
C PRO A 504 23.97 -9.37 10.94
N GLU A 505 23.81 -9.47 12.27
CA GLU A 505 24.65 -8.83 13.30
C GLU A 505 24.71 -7.28 13.30
N GLN A 506 24.36 -6.59 12.21
CA GLN A 506 24.37 -5.12 12.10
C GLN A 506 22.95 -4.51 12.16
N GLY A 507 21.95 -5.24 11.63
CA GLY A 507 20.56 -4.78 11.59
C GLY A 507 20.21 -3.97 10.34
N TRP A 508 19.42 -2.91 10.51
CA TRP A 508 18.78 -2.19 9.40
C TRP A 508 19.58 -0.97 8.95
N VAL A 509 20.07 -0.99 7.70
CA VAL A 509 20.88 0.05 7.04
C VAL A 509 20.04 0.81 6.02
N ARG A 510 20.21 2.14 5.93
CA ARG A 510 19.49 3.00 4.98
C ARG A 510 20.12 2.96 3.57
N PHE A 511 19.26 2.80 2.57
CA PHE A 511 19.50 3.07 1.15
C PHE A 511 18.42 4.05 0.65
N ASP A 512 18.71 4.86 -0.38
CA ASP A 512 17.76 5.83 -0.95
C ASP A 512 17.92 5.91 -2.48
N PRO A 513 17.17 5.10 -3.25
CA PRO A 513 17.25 5.06 -4.71
C PRO A 513 16.68 6.31 -5.41
N THR A 514 16.29 7.35 -4.67
CA THR A 514 15.64 8.54 -5.21
C THR A 514 16.66 9.59 -5.65
N PRO A 515 16.74 9.98 -6.95
CA PRO A 515 17.74 10.94 -7.46
C PRO A 515 17.77 12.27 -6.66
N ALA A 516 18.77 12.40 -5.78
CA ALA A 516 18.82 13.48 -4.79
C ALA A 516 19.12 14.87 -5.38
N GLY A 517 19.55 14.96 -6.64
CA GLY A 517 19.62 16.22 -7.40
C GLY A 517 18.24 16.68 -7.84
N PRO A 518 17.57 15.95 -8.75
CA PRO A 518 16.21 16.25 -9.20
C PRO A 518 15.18 16.43 -8.07
N ARG A 519 15.22 15.61 -7.01
CA ARG A 519 14.34 15.77 -5.84
C ARG A 519 14.52 17.14 -5.18
N ARG A 520 15.75 17.56 -4.91
CA ARG A 520 16.05 18.88 -4.32
C ARG A 520 15.70 20.05 -5.25
N ALA A 521 15.74 19.86 -6.56
CA ALA A 521 15.28 20.87 -7.51
C ALA A 521 13.76 21.13 -7.38
N ALA A 522 12.96 20.06 -7.24
CA ALA A 522 11.52 20.17 -6.98
C ALA A 522 11.22 20.79 -5.59
N GLU A 523 11.94 20.35 -4.55
CA GLU A 523 11.85 20.94 -3.19
C GLU A 523 12.14 22.45 -3.20
N ASN A 524 13.18 22.89 -3.91
CA ASN A 524 13.55 24.31 -4.01
C ASN A 524 12.52 25.13 -4.83
N ALA A 525 11.94 24.56 -5.89
CA ALA A 525 10.92 25.22 -6.69
C ALA A 525 9.65 25.53 -5.87
N GLU A 526 9.25 24.60 -4.99
CA GLU A 526 8.11 24.76 -4.07
C GLU A 526 8.35 25.85 -3.00
N VAL A 527 9.60 26.02 -2.55
CA VAL A 527 9.96 27.16 -1.66
C VAL A 527 9.84 28.49 -2.41
N GLN A 528 10.32 28.54 -3.66
CA GLN A 528 10.29 29.75 -4.48
C GLN A 528 8.86 30.17 -4.87
N SER A 529 8.00 29.22 -5.27
CA SER A 529 6.58 29.49 -5.57
C SER A 529 5.86 30.06 -4.32
N THR A 530 6.01 29.40 -3.17
CA THR A 530 5.42 29.83 -1.90
C THR A 530 5.84 31.25 -1.52
N THR A 531 7.12 31.61 -1.67
CA THR A 531 7.61 32.97 -1.35
C THR A 531 6.98 34.02 -2.27
N LEU A 532 6.98 33.80 -3.59
CA LEU A 532 6.40 34.72 -4.56
C LEU A 532 4.89 34.93 -4.34
N SER A 533 4.15 33.87 -3.98
CA SER A 533 2.72 33.96 -3.64
C SER A 533 2.45 34.71 -2.34
N ASN A 534 3.37 34.70 -1.38
CA ASN A 534 3.23 35.49 -0.14
C ASN A 534 3.59 36.97 -0.36
N GLU A 535 4.61 37.26 -1.18
CA GLU A 535 4.97 38.64 -1.54
C GLU A 535 3.85 39.33 -2.33
N THR A 536 3.26 38.63 -3.31
CA THR A 536 2.13 39.17 -4.10
C THR A 536 0.82 39.32 -3.32
N ASN A 537 0.64 38.58 -2.22
CA ASN A 537 -0.50 38.74 -1.30
C ASN A 537 -0.25 39.74 -0.15
N THR A 538 0.89 40.44 -0.11
CA THR A 538 1.15 41.47 0.90
C THR A 538 0.32 42.72 0.59
N PRO A 539 -0.62 43.15 1.47
CA PRO A 539 -1.42 44.35 1.20
C PRO A 539 -0.54 45.61 1.25
N ILE A 540 -0.48 46.37 0.15
CA ILE A 540 0.27 47.63 0.08
C ILE A 540 -0.29 48.60 1.13
N PRO A 541 0.48 49.03 2.17
CA PRO A 541 -0.02 49.92 3.21
C PRO A 541 -0.12 51.37 2.70
N GLY A 542 -1.13 51.66 1.87
CA GLY A 542 -1.23 52.98 1.21
C GLY A 542 -2.53 53.31 0.46
N GLN A 543 -3.50 52.39 0.34
CA GLN A 543 -4.79 52.71 -0.30
C GLN A 543 -5.99 52.27 0.54
N ILE A 544 -6.63 53.25 1.16
CA ILE A 544 -8.01 53.15 1.66
C ILE A 544 -8.81 54.31 1.05
N ALA A 545 -10.06 54.01 0.66
CA ALA A 545 -11.11 54.93 0.24
C ALA A 545 -10.89 55.75 -1.06
N ALA A 546 -11.35 55.18 -2.17
CA ALA A 546 -12.06 55.94 -3.20
C ALA A 546 -13.18 55.11 -3.86
N ASN A 547 -14.43 55.53 -3.62
CA ASN A 547 -15.61 55.36 -4.48
C ASN A 547 -16.23 53.97 -4.68
N ASN A 548 -17.30 53.70 -3.93
CA ASN A 548 -18.45 52.99 -4.47
C ASN A 548 -19.02 53.77 -5.67
N ALA A 549 -19.07 53.16 -6.86
CA ALA A 549 -19.82 53.66 -8.01
C ALA A 549 -20.34 52.49 -8.85
N THR A 550 -21.67 52.32 -8.91
CA THR A 550 -22.34 51.24 -9.63
C THR A 550 -22.60 51.61 -11.09
N THR A 551 -22.75 50.59 -11.97
CA THR A 551 -23.41 50.67 -13.31
C THR A 551 -22.52 51.15 -14.48
N PRO A 552 -22.68 50.67 -15.74
CA PRO A 552 -23.38 49.48 -16.27
C PRO A 552 -22.49 48.49 -17.06
N THR A 553 -23.09 47.34 -17.40
CA THR A 553 -22.62 46.40 -18.44
C THR A 553 -22.62 47.03 -19.85
N PRO A 554 -21.51 46.99 -20.62
CA PRO A 554 -21.51 47.30 -22.06
C PRO A 554 -22.18 46.21 -22.89
N ARG A 555 -22.79 46.59 -24.02
CA ARG A 555 -23.63 45.72 -24.85
C ARG A 555 -22.88 45.16 -26.07
N GLU A 556 -23.23 43.91 -26.41
CA GLU A 556 -22.92 43.22 -27.66
C GLU A 556 -23.04 44.11 -28.91
N THR A 557 -22.13 43.95 -29.88
CA THR A 557 -22.21 44.62 -31.20
C THR A 557 -21.60 43.75 -32.30
N GLU A 558 -22.45 43.30 -33.21
CA GLU A 558 -22.14 42.67 -34.50
C GLU A 558 -23.12 43.24 -35.55
N PRO A 559 -22.88 43.07 -36.86
CA PRO A 559 -21.61 43.13 -37.58
C PRO A 559 -21.72 44.17 -38.74
N ASN A 560 -20.77 44.20 -39.69
CA ASN A 560 -21.00 44.88 -40.97
C ASN A 560 -20.24 44.22 -42.14
N ALA A 561 -20.96 43.81 -43.19
CA ALA A 561 -20.42 43.39 -44.49
C ALA A 561 -20.37 44.61 -45.46
N THR A 562 -19.93 44.61 -46.73
CA THR A 562 -19.76 43.60 -47.80
C THR A 562 -18.76 44.23 -48.84
N THR A 563 -18.21 43.68 -49.94
CA THR A 563 -18.54 42.53 -50.83
C THR A 563 -17.31 42.11 -51.66
N ALA A 564 -17.33 40.88 -52.18
CA ALA A 564 -16.62 40.38 -53.39
C ALA A 564 -15.07 40.23 -53.37
N GLY A 565 -14.50 39.19 -53.99
CA GLY A 565 -15.16 38.04 -54.64
C GLY A 565 -14.24 37.02 -55.35
N SER A 566 -14.88 35.96 -55.85
CA SER A 566 -14.45 34.98 -56.88
C SER A 566 -13.20 34.08 -56.71
N ASP A 567 -13.43 32.88 -56.14
CA ASP A 567 -13.44 31.56 -56.84
C ASP A 567 -12.14 30.76 -57.22
N VAL A 568 -12.32 29.43 -57.38
CA VAL A 568 -11.51 28.40 -58.10
C VAL A 568 -10.23 27.78 -57.45
N GLN A 569 -10.44 26.77 -56.59
CA GLN A 569 -10.13 25.32 -56.81
C GLN A 569 -8.69 24.68 -56.81
N ARG A 570 -8.58 23.50 -56.12
CA ARG A 570 -7.64 22.32 -56.24
C ARG A 570 -6.20 22.31 -55.64
N THR A 571 -6.04 21.44 -54.62
CA THR A 571 -4.99 20.39 -54.37
C THR A 571 -3.68 20.36 -55.19
N PRO A 572 -2.50 20.02 -54.58
CA PRO A 572 -2.04 18.60 -54.67
C PRO A 572 -1.08 18.02 -53.59
N ARG A 573 -1.07 16.68 -53.53
CA ARG A 573 0.04 15.70 -53.33
C ARG A 573 0.73 15.44 -51.96
N MET A 574 0.89 14.13 -51.71
CA MET A 574 1.91 13.48 -50.87
C MET A 574 3.29 13.43 -51.56
N ALA A 575 4.36 13.20 -50.80
CA ALA A 575 5.61 12.60 -51.31
C ALA A 575 6.38 11.84 -50.20
N THR A 576 6.72 10.58 -50.45
CA THR A 576 7.71 9.71 -49.78
C THR A 576 8.12 8.61 -50.77
N PRO A 577 9.17 7.80 -50.53
CA PRO A 577 10.53 8.14 -50.07
C PRO A 577 11.59 7.72 -51.11
N TYR A 578 12.88 7.87 -50.83
CA TYR A 578 13.95 7.07 -51.46
C TYR A 578 15.14 6.88 -50.51
N SER A 579 16.01 5.91 -50.78
CA SER A 579 17.00 5.33 -49.86
C SER A 579 18.37 5.04 -50.54
N ASP A 580 19.18 4.21 -49.89
CA ASP A 580 20.35 3.46 -50.41
C ASP A 580 21.74 4.15 -50.33
N ASP A 581 22.46 3.81 -49.25
CA ASP A 581 23.78 3.15 -49.19
C ASP A 581 24.92 3.50 -50.19
N GLU A 582 26.12 3.78 -49.64
CA GLU A 582 27.16 2.74 -49.49
C GLU A 582 28.31 3.17 -48.54
N ALA A 583 29.27 2.28 -48.27
CA ALA A 583 30.24 2.37 -47.16
C ALA A 583 31.71 2.64 -47.55
N PHE A 584 32.58 2.94 -46.58
CA PHE A 584 34.04 2.89 -46.77
C PHE A 584 34.83 2.56 -45.48
N ASP A 585 35.83 1.68 -45.59
CA ASP A 585 36.86 1.35 -44.58
C ASP A 585 38.25 1.78 -45.10
N PRO A 586 39.11 2.34 -44.22
CA PRO A 586 40.53 2.13 -44.40
C PRO A 586 41.29 1.80 -43.10
N SER A 587 41.96 0.65 -43.09
CA SER A 587 42.98 0.28 -42.09
C SER A 587 44.42 0.56 -42.57
N LYS A 588 45.35 0.65 -41.60
CA LYS A 588 46.82 0.93 -41.68
C LYS A 588 47.21 2.43 -41.71
N GLY A 589 48.18 2.90 -40.90
CA GLY A 589 48.87 2.25 -39.76
C GLY A 589 50.23 2.86 -39.38
N ARG A 590 50.93 2.19 -38.43
CA ARG A 590 52.31 2.38 -37.94
C ARG A 590 52.62 3.51 -36.93
N GLY A 591 52.89 3.07 -35.69
CA GLY A 591 53.86 3.63 -34.73
C GLY A 591 54.38 2.49 -33.85
N SER A 592 55.65 2.46 -33.42
CA SER A 592 56.24 1.29 -32.72
C SER A 592 57.53 1.59 -31.95
N ARG A 593 57.81 0.78 -30.90
CA ARG A 593 59.01 0.81 -29.99
C ARG A 593 58.97 1.98 -28.96
N SER A 594 59.63 1.97 -27.79
CA SER A 594 60.22 0.94 -26.88
C SER A 594 60.87 1.66 -25.66
N ALA A 595 61.16 1.10 -24.48
CA ALA A 595 60.70 -0.06 -23.67
C ALA A 595 61.56 -0.08 -22.36
N SER A 596 61.16 -0.83 -21.31
CA SER A 596 61.91 -1.00 -20.02
C SER A 596 62.03 0.30 -19.15
N SER A 597 62.36 0.31 -17.84
CA SER A 597 62.24 -0.67 -16.73
C SER A 597 62.49 0.03 -15.37
N SER A 598 62.27 -0.69 -14.26
CA SER A 598 62.92 -0.56 -12.93
C SER A 598 62.90 0.77 -12.16
N SER A 599 62.20 0.71 -11.01
CA SER A 599 62.50 1.30 -9.69
C SER A 599 63.94 1.79 -9.39
N TRP A 600 64.07 2.87 -8.59
CA TRP A 600 64.56 2.83 -7.18
C TRP A 600 64.87 4.24 -6.60
N VAL A 601 64.60 4.44 -5.29
CA VAL A 601 65.23 5.43 -4.36
C VAL A 601 65.01 6.93 -4.70
N ARG A 602 64.71 7.83 -3.75
CA ARG A 602 64.93 7.83 -2.30
C ARG A 602 63.72 8.30 -1.50
#